data_AF-A0A3N5XPC8-F1
#
_entry.id   AF-A0A3N5XPC8-F1
#
_cell.length_a   1.000
_cell.length_b   1.000
_cell.length_c   1.000
_cell.angle_alpha   90.00
_cell.angle_beta   90.00
_cell.angle_gamma   90.00
#
_symmetry.space_group_name_H-M   'P 1'
#
loop_
_entity.id
_entity.type
_entity.pdbx_description
1 polymer ?
#
loop_
_entity_poly.entity_id
_entity_poly.type
_entity_poly.pdbx_seq_one_letter_code
_entity_poly.pdbx_strand_id
1 'polypeptide(L)'
;LTEDGRRLIEEFDREMTDDGAPETVKAKAKWSKLEAIVGHPKRLENLARDIVDHYEKRARVFDGKAMIVTMSRRIAVALYDEIIKLRPKWHSEDRDKGTLKVVMTSSSSDKMEFDQEDPDSLVIPAFHRTNKADRRVLSDRMKDPQDSLKLVIVRDMWLTGFDVPVLNTMYIDKLMKGHTLMQAIARVNRVFGDDKKGGLVVDYIGIGPALKEAMAFYASSGGKGNAVDTQEKALEMLLEKIEVVRQMFHGFDYMRFFTSGTSERLSVILQAEEFILTREQGRERFIREATLLVKLFALAVPHEKAMALNDEIAFFQAVRARFMKFEGEGDDGGKKNYETAIRQIVNEAVASTEVVDIFDAAGIKKPDISLLSEEFLQDVKEMQHKNLAIELLKKILNDEIRVRLKFNIIEGKKLLDMLEASIRKYQNNLLTTAEIIEELVAVAKQVRGMDDLPEKLNLSKDEYAFYTALEVNDSAVKVLGDETLKHIAREIAGKVRKNATIDWAMKESARAKLMVIVKRTLNKYGYPPDKQPKAIDTVLKQAETLADYWVEQS
;
A
#
# COMPACT_ATOMS: atom_id res chain seq x y z
N LEU A 1 -28.48 14.79 -22.53
CA LEU A 1 -28.68 16.17 -23.07
C LEU A 1 -29.41 16.06 -24.40
N THR A 2 -30.30 16.99 -24.72
CA THR A 2 -30.90 17.12 -26.06
C THR A 2 -29.82 17.50 -27.09
N GLU A 3 -30.10 17.29 -28.37
CA GLU A 3 -29.18 17.65 -29.46
C GLU A 3 -28.84 19.14 -29.46
N ASP A 4 -29.85 20.00 -29.26
CA ASP A 4 -29.68 21.44 -29.07
C ASP A 4 -28.80 21.78 -27.86
N GLY A 5 -28.96 21.04 -26.75
CA GLY A 5 -28.15 21.21 -25.55
C GLY A 5 -26.68 20.86 -25.79
N ARG A 6 -26.39 19.81 -26.57
CA ARG A 6 -25.02 19.43 -26.96
C ARG A 6 -24.38 20.48 -27.86
N ARG A 7 -25.13 20.98 -28.85
CA ARG A 7 -24.66 22.05 -29.74
C ARG A 7 -24.36 23.34 -28.98
N LEU A 8 -25.24 23.72 -28.04
CA LEU A 8 -25.01 24.86 -27.16
C LEU A 8 -23.76 24.68 -26.28
N ILE A 9 -23.50 23.46 -25.80
CA ILE A 9 -22.26 23.15 -25.08
C ILE A 9 -21.04 23.34 -25.98
N GLU A 10 -21.03 22.78 -27.19
CA GLU A 10 -19.90 22.93 -28.12
C GLU A 10 -19.64 24.38 -28.53
N GLU A 11 -20.69 25.17 -28.75
CA GLU A 11 -20.57 26.60 -29.05
C GLU A 11 -20.05 27.39 -27.85
N PHE A 12 -20.48 27.02 -26.64
CA PHE A 12 -20.07 27.69 -25.40
C PHE A 12 -18.65 27.32 -24.97
N ASP A 13 -18.25 26.09 -25.21
CA ASP A 13 -16.93 25.54 -24.91
C ASP A 13 -15.83 26.39 -25.57
N ARG A 14 -16.06 26.90 -26.78
CA ARG A 14 -15.10 27.76 -27.51
C ARG A 14 -14.97 29.18 -26.94
N GLU A 15 -15.93 29.64 -26.15
CA GLU A 15 -16.01 31.01 -25.60
C GLU A 15 -15.69 31.04 -24.09
N MET A 16 -15.20 29.93 -23.54
CA MET A 16 -14.81 29.79 -22.14
C MET A 16 -13.31 30.02 -21.91
N THR A 17 -12.99 30.66 -20.80
CA THR A 17 -11.65 30.70 -20.21
C THR A 17 -11.26 29.36 -19.58
N ASP A 18 -9.98 29.20 -19.24
CA ASP A 18 -9.44 28.02 -18.55
C ASP A 18 -10.13 27.69 -17.21
N ASP A 19 -10.61 28.70 -16.48
CA ASP A 19 -11.34 28.54 -15.22
C ASP A 19 -12.83 28.23 -15.41
N GLY A 20 -13.29 28.08 -16.66
CA GLY A 20 -14.67 27.80 -17.02
C GLY A 20 -15.61 29.00 -16.84
N ALA A 21 -15.07 30.22 -16.85
CA ALA A 21 -15.84 31.45 -16.77
C ALA A 21 -16.20 31.99 -18.17
N PRO A 22 -17.32 32.72 -18.33
CA PRO A 22 -17.66 33.37 -19.59
C PRO A 22 -16.79 34.61 -19.85
N GLU A 23 -16.13 34.70 -21.01
CA GLU A 23 -15.26 35.84 -21.37
C GLU A 23 -16.01 37.14 -21.68
N THR A 24 -17.25 37.04 -22.19
CA THR A 24 -17.99 38.19 -22.71
C THR A 24 -19.39 38.34 -22.10
N VAL A 25 -19.98 39.53 -22.21
CA VAL A 25 -21.38 39.77 -21.81
C VAL A 25 -22.36 38.89 -22.63
N LYS A 26 -22.04 38.61 -23.90
CA LYS A 26 -22.79 37.65 -24.72
C LYS A 26 -22.68 36.22 -24.18
N ALA A 27 -21.50 35.84 -23.70
CA ALA A 27 -21.28 34.55 -23.05
C ALA A 27 -22.06 34.43 -21.72
N LYS A 28 -22.28 35.52 -20.96
CA LYS A 28 -23.16 35.48 -19.77
C LYS A 28 -24.61 35.10 -20.11
N ALA A 29 -25.17 35.63 -21.20
CA ALA A 29 -26.53 35.28 -21.63
C ALA A 29 -26.63 33.81 -22.12
N LYS A 30 -25.60 33.32 -22.82
CA LYS A 30 -25.51 31.90 -23.20
C LYS A 30 -25.33 30.98 -21.98
N TRP A 31 -24.57 31.43 -20.98
CA TRP A 31 -24.38 30.72 -19.71
C TRP A 31 -25.70 30.50 -18.98
N SER A 32 -26.55 31.52 -18.86
CA SER A 32 -27.88 31.37 -18.25
C SER A 32 -28.76 30.35 -18.99
N LYS A 33 -28.72 30.34 -20.33
CA LYS A 33 -29.44 29.33 -21.13
C LYS A 33 -28.89 27.92 -20.88
N LEU A 34 -27.58 27.77 -20.85
CA LEU A 34 -26.94 26.49 -20.58
C LEU A 34 -27.24 26.02 -19.15
N GLU A 35 -27.20 26.91 -18.16
CA GLU A 35 -27.54 26.60 -16.77
C GLU A 35 -29.00 26.15 -16.62
N ALA A 36 -29.92 26.73 -17.40
CA ALA A 36 -31.32 26.29 -17.43
C ALA A 36 -31.47 24.86 -18.01
N ILE A 37 -30.68 24.52 -19.04
CA ILE A 37 -30.68 23.18 -19.65
C ILE A 37 -30.06 22.14 -18.70
N VAL A 38 -28.88 22.44 -18.15
CA VAL A 38 -28.14 21.55 -17.23
C VAL A 38 -28.92 21.40 -15.91
N GLY A 39 -29.49 22.48 -15.40
CA GLY A 39 -30.27 22.51 -14.17
C GLY A 39 -31.76 22.20 -14.34
N HIS A 40 -32.18 21.61 -15.47
CA HIS A 40 -33.57 21.26 -15.70
C HIS A 40 -34.02 20.17 -14.70
N PRO A 41 -35.17 20.31 -13.99
CA PRO A 41 -35.56 19.41 -12.90
C PRO A 41 -35.54 17.92 -13.26
N LYS A 42 -36.13 17.56 -14.41
CA LYS A 42 -36.14 16.17 -14.90
C LYS A 42 -34.73 15.60 -15.18
N ARG A 43 -33.78 16.45 -15.56
CA ARG A 43 -32.38 16.04 -15.75
C ARG A 43 -31.72 15.80 -14.40
N LEU A 44 -31.94 16.69 -13.43
CA LEU A 44 -31.39 16.54 -12.08
C LEU A 44 -31.94 15.32 -11.35
N GLU A 45 -33.22 14.98 -11.54
CA GLU A 45 -33.81 13.74 -11.02
C GLU A 45 -33.09 12.50 -11.57
N ASN A 46 -32.88 12.45 -12.89
CA ASN A 46 -32.17 11.35 -13.54
C ASN A 46 -30.69 11.30 -13.10
N LEU A 47 -30.05 12.45 -13.00
CA LEU A 47 -28.66 12.58 -12.55
C LEU A 47 -28.51 12.10 -11.10
N ALA A 48 -29.41 12.50 -10.21
CA ALA A 48 -29.43 12.05 -8.82
C ALA A 48 -29.60 10.54 -8.74
N ARG A 49 -30.52 9.97 -9.52
CA ARG A 49 -30.75 8.52 -9.58
C ARG A 49 -29.51 7.76 -10.03
N ASP A 50 -28.87 8.22 -11.10
CA ASP A 50 -27.66 7.60 -11.63
C ASP A 50 -26.49 7.70 -10.66
N ILE A 51 -26.23 8.89 -10.08
CA ILE A 51 -25.16 9.08 -9.09
C ILE A 51 -25.37 8.19 -7.86
N VAL A 52 -26.60 8.11 -7.33
CA VAL A 52 -26.90 7.27 -6.16
C VAL A 52 -26.69 5.79 -6.48
N ASP A 53 -27.26 5.30 -7.59
CA ASP A 53 -27.13 3.90 -8.01
C ASP A 53 -25.66 3.52 -8.28
N HIS A 54 -24.96 4.35 -9.04
CA HIS A 54 -23.54 4.16 -9.34
C HIS A 54 -22.68 4.18 -8.06
N TYR A 55 -22.89 5.17 -7.18
CA TYR A 55 -22.15 5.29 -5.93
C TYR A 55 -22.39 4.08 -5.02
N GLU A 56 -23.63 3.66 -4.83
CA GLU A 56 -23.95 2.52 -3.96
C GLU A 56 -23.40 1.21 -4.50
N LYS A 57 -23.52 0.95 -5.82
CA LYS A 57 -22.92 -0.23 -6.44
C LYS A 57 -21.41 -0.27 -6.26
N ARG A 58 -20.75 0.90 -6.40
CA ARG A 58 -19.31 1.02 -6.20
C ARG A 58 -18.93 0.88 -4.72
N ALA A 59 -19.69 1.47 -3.80
CA ALA A 59 -19.44 1.43 -2.37
C ALA A 59 -19.55 0.01 -1.76
N ARG A 60 -20.30 -0.90 -2.40
CA ARG A 60 -20.31 -2.33 -2.03
C ARG A 60 -18.96 -3.03 -2.22
N VAL A 61 -18.16 -2.53 -3.16
CA VAL A 61 -16.87 -3.13 -3.52
C VAL A 61 -15.71 -2.29 -2.97
N PHE A 62 -15.80 -0.97 -3.12
CA PHE A 62 -14.78 -0.02 -2.69
C PHE A 62 -15.38 1.01 -1.76
N ASP A 63 -15.13 0.88 -0.45
CA ASP A 63 -15.39 1.99 0.46
C ASP A 63 -14.48 3.16 0.08
N GLY A 64 -15.10 4.30 -0.17
CA GLY A 64 -14.42 5.48 -0.62
C GLY A 64 -15.37 6.65 -0.74
N LYS A 65 -14.77 7.84 -0.78
CA LYS A 65 -15.52 9.07 -0.86
C LYS A 65 -15.61 9.57 -2.28
N ALA A 66 -16.66 10.31 -2.56
CA ALA A 66 -16.92 10.87 -3.87
C ALA A 66 -17.25 12.36 -3.83
N MET A 67 -16.92 13.05 -4.93
CA MET A 67 -17.15 14.46 -5.12
C MET A 67 -18.01 14.68 -6.36
N ILE A 68 -19.03 15.51 -6.24
CA ILE A 68 -19.94 15.87 -7.34
C ILE A 68 -19.68 17.33 -7.68
N VAL A 69 -19.17 17.58 -8.89
CA VAL A 69 -18.85 18.92 -9.39
C VAL A 69 -20.01 19.42 -10.24
N THR A 70 -20.62 20.51 -9.83
CA THR A 70 -21.82 21.09 -10.47
C THR A 70 -21.52 22.45 -11.09
N MET A 71 -22.27 22.80 -12.13
CA MET A 71 -22.07 24.03 -12.90
C MET A 71 -22.38 25.31 -12.08
N SER A 72 -23.41 25.29 -11.24
CA SER A 72 -23.86 26.46 -10.46
C SER A 72 -24.27 26.09 -9.04
N ARG A 73 -24.31 27.10 -8.15
CA ARG A 73 -24.75 26.95 -6.75
C ARG A 73 -26.21 26.49 -6.67
N ARG A 74 -27.06 26.98 -7.57
CA ARG A 74 -28.47 26.56 -7.70
C ARG A 74 -28.58 25.08 -8.03
N ILE A 75 -27.80 24.60 -8.99
CA ILE A 75 -27.77 23.19 -9.38
C ILE A 75 -27.26 22.34 -8.21
N ALA A 76 -26.27 22.80 -7.45
CA ALA A 76 -25.76 22.09 -6.29
C ALA A 76 -26.84 21.85 -5.22
N VAL A 77 -27.64 22.87 -4.89
CA VAL A 77 -28.76 22.75 -3.94
C VAL A 77 -29.87 21.87 -4.50
N ALA A 78 -30.30 22.11 -5.75
CA ALA A 78 -31.35 21.31 -6.37
C ALA A 78 -30.97 19.82 -6.48
N LEU A 79 -29.71 19.51 -6.82
CA LEU A 79 -29.22 18.15 -6.87
C LEU A 79 -29.14 17.51 -5.48
N TYR A 80 -28.79 18.29 -4.45
CA TYR A 80 -28.86 17.82 -3.07
C TYR A 80 -30.27 17.36 -2.72
N ASP A 81 -31.28 18.19 -3.01
CA ASP A 81 -32.68 17.88 -2.72
C ASP A 81 -33.15 16.62 -3.45
N GLU A 82 -32.82 16.47 -4.74
CA GLU A 82 -33.15 15.26 -5.50
C GLU A 82 -32.47 14.00 -4.93
N ILE A 83 -31.21 14.09 -4.48
CA ILE A 83 -30.54 12.95 -3.83
C ILE A 83 -31.17 12.63 -2.48
N ILE A 84 -31.54 13.63 -1.68
CA ILE A 84 -32.17 13.40 -0.37
C ILE A 84 -33.57 12.80 -0.52
N LYS A 85 -34.34 13.13 -1.57
CA LYS A 85 -35.61 12.43 -1.88
C LYS A 85 -35.40 10.93 -2.07
N LEU A 86 -34.31 10.52 -2.72
CA LEU A 86 -33.96 9.12 -2.93
C LEU A 86 -33.39 8.47 -1.67
N ARG A 87 -32.64 9.22 -0.86
CA ARG A 87 -31.96 8.74 0.36
C ARG A 87 -32.15 9.73 1.52
N PRO A 88 -33.32 9.72 2.20
CA PRO A 88 -33.60 10.66 3.28
C PRO A 88 -32.61 10.56 4.45
N LYS A 89 -32.07 9.37 4.71
CA LYS A 89 -31.10 9.11 5.80
C LYS A 89 -29.73 9.75 5.58
N TRP A 90 -29.41 10.20 4.36
CA TRP A 90 -28.13 10.85 4.07
C TRP A 90 -28.12 12.32 4.51
N HIS A 91 -29.29 12.89 4.77
CA HIS A 91 -29.46 14.25 5.24
C HIS A 91 -29.12 14.39 6.73
N SER A 92 -28.58 15.56 7.07
CA SER A 92 -28.47 16.07 8.42
C SER A 92 -28.27 17.58 8.34
N GLU A 93 -28.96 18.35 9.17
CA GLU A 93 -28.68 19.78 9.32
C GLU A 93 -27.38 20.01 10.10
N ASP A 94 -27.11 19.14 11.09
CA ASP A 94 -25.88 19.11 11.86
C ASP A 94 -24.68 18.86 10.94
N ARG A 95 -23.69 19.75 11.01
CA ARG A 95 -22.51 19.78 10.16
C ARG A 95 -21.53 18.66 10.44
N ASP A 96 -21.58 18.08 11.64
CA ASP A 96 -20.74 16.95 12.04
C ASP A 96 -21.36 15.59 11.68
N LYS A 97 -22.57 15.60 11.11
CA LYS A 97 -23.32 14.40 10.73
C LYS A 97 -23.75 14.43 9.27
N GLY A 98 -24.36 13.35 8.81
CA GLY A 98 -24.88 13.19 7.45
C GLY A 98 -23.84 12.66 6.46
N THR A 99 -24.35 11.94 5.47
CA THR A 99 -23.56 11.25 4.44
C THR A 99 -23.28 12.13 3.23
N LEU A 100 -24.15 13.12 2.99
CA LEU A 100 -24.06 14.06 1.88
C LEU A 100 -24.03 15.51 2.41
N LYS A 101 -23.09 16.33 1.91
CA LYS A 101 -23.03 17.77 2.20
C LYS A 101 -22.77 18.58 0.93
N VAL A 102 -23.13 19.86 0.97
CA VAL A 102 -22.82 20.82 -0.09
C VAL A 102 -21.76 21.79 0.41
N VAL A 103 -20.70 22.00 -0.38
CA VAL A 103 -19.59 22.88 -0.06
C VAL A 103 -19.42 23.91 -1.17
N MET A 104 -19.77 25.16 -0.86
CA MET A 104 -19.71 26.27 -1.80
C MET A 104 -19.40 27.59 -1.09
N THR A 105 -19.07 28.62 -1.88
CA THR A 105 -19.00 30.00 -1.41
C THR A 105 -20.40 30.55 -1.15
N SER A 106 -20.56 31.24 -0.03
CA SER A 106 -21.76 32.02 0.27
C SER A 106 -21.55 33.47 -0.14
N SER A 107 -22.58 34.09 -0.71
CA SER A 107 -22.67 35.51 -1.04
C SER A 107 -23.57 36.22 -0.04
N SER A 108 -23.33 37.51 0.20
CA SER A 108 -24.22 38.37 0.98
C SER A 108 -25.59 38.55 0.33
N SER A 109 -25.70 38.32 -0.98
CA SER A 109 -26.93 38.41 -1.76
C SER A 109 -27.79 37.14 -1.72
N ASP A 110 -27.32 36.04 -1.15
CA ASP A 110 -28.09 34.78 -1.15
C ASP A 110 -29.24 34.88 -0.14
N LYS A 111 -30.44 34.44 -0.51
CA LYS A 111 -31.63 34.44 0.39
C LYS A 111 -31.82 33.12 1.13
N MET A 112 -32.35 33.18 2.35
CA MET A 112 -32.55 32.00 3.21
C MET A 112 -33.88 31.30 2.90
N GLU A 113 -34.87 32.07 2.48
CA GLU A 113 -36.21 31.61 2.12
C GLU A 113 -36.65 32.26 0.80
N PHE A 114 -37.70 31.70 0.20
CA PHE A 114 -38.32 32.26 -0.99
C PHE A 114 -38.88 33.66 -0.68
N ASP A 115 -38.55 34.63 -1.52
CA ASP A 115 -39.01 36.01 -1.39
C ASP A 115 -40.00 36.32 -2.53
N GLN A 116 -41.21 36.74 -2.16
CA GLN A 116 -42.26 37.08 -3.13
C GLN A 116 -41.91 38.35 -3.94
N GLU A 117 -41.07 39.23 -3.41
CA GLU A 117 -40.63 40.46 -4.09
C GLU A 117 -39.46 40.22 -5.06
N ASP A 118 -38.81 39.06 -4.97
CA ASP A 118 -37.68 38.65 -5.83
C ASP A 118 -37.73 37.14 -6.09
N PRO A 119 -38.65 36.69 -6.97
CA PRO A 119 -38.87 35.27 -7.24
C PRO A 119 -37.67 34.56 -7.86
N ASP A 120 -36.77 35.31 -8.51
CA ASP A 120 -35.57 34.82 -9.18
C ASP A 120 -34.37 34.67 -8.23
N SER A 121 -34.52 35.07 -6.96
CA SER A 121 -33.45 35.00 -5.98
C SER A 121 -33.02 33.56 -5.69
N LEU A 122 -31.71 33.35 -5.60
CA LEU A 122 -31.16 32.06 -5.24
C LEU A 122 -31.39 31.79 -3.73
N VAL A 123 -32.31 30.87 -3.44
CA VAL A 123 -32.55 30.39 -2.08
C VAL A 123 -31.50 29.33 -1.72
N ILE A 124 -30.67 29.63 -0.72
CA ILE A 124 -29.68 28.70 -0.17
C ILE A 124 -29.99 28.49 1.32
N PRO A 125 -30.48 27.29 1.70
CA PRO A 125 -30.71 26.92 3.09
C PRO A 125 -29.50 27.19 3.99
N ALA A 126 -29.76 27.57 5.24
CA ALA A 126 -28.73 27.98 6.20
C ALA A 126 -27.62 26.92 6.37
N PHE A 127 -27.98 25.64 6.39
CA PHE A 127 -27.06 24.52 6.57
C PHE A 127 -26.14 24.26 5.36
N HIS A 128 -26.42 24.84 4.19
CA HIS A 128 -25.53 24.82 3.02
C HIS A 128 -24.57 26.01 2.97
N ARG A 129 -24.79 27.03 3.81
CA ARG A 129 -23.88 28.19 3.90
C ARG A 129 -22.68 27.81 4.75
N THR A 130 -21.49 27.98 4.20
CA THR A 130 -20.24 27.60 4.86
C THR A 130 -19.30 28.79 5.00
N ASN A 131 -18.83 29.03 6.22
CA ASN A 131 -17.71 29.94 6.50
C ASN A 131 -16.37 29.18 6.44
N LYS A 132 -15.26 29.85 6.77
CA LYS A 132 -13.92 29.24 6.75
C LYS A 132 -13.75 28.10 7.77
N ALA A 133 -14.34 28.22 8.96
CA ALA A 133 -14.28 27.18 10.00
C ALA A 133 -15.12 25.96 9.59
N ASP A 134 -16.31 26.19 9.05
CA ASP A 134 -17.21 25.12 8.59
C ASP A 134 -16.58 24.27 7.49
N ARG A 135 -15.90 24.93 6.54
CA ARG A 135 -15.15 24.25 5.48
C ARG A 135 -13.99 23.43 6.01
N ARG A 136 -13.39 23.83 7.14
CA ARG A 136 -12.33 23.05 7.80
C ARG A 136 -12.91 21.77 8.41
N VAL A 137 -14.03 21.87 9.14
CA VAL A 137 -14.73 20.71 9.69
C VAL A 137 -15.09 19.71 8.58
N LEU A 138 -15.74 20.17 7.50
CA LEU A 138 -16.12 19.29 6.39
C LEU A 138 -14.88 18.72 5.66
N SER A 139 -13.79 19.48 5.59
CA SER A 139 -12.50 18.99 5.07
C SER A 139 -11.96 17.83 5.90
N ASP A 140 -11.94 17.99 7.22
CA ASP A 140 -11.37 17.00 8.14
C ASP A 140 -12.22 15.73 8.14
N ARG A 141 -13.56 15.88 8.14
CA ARG A 141 -14.50 14.77 7.92
C ARG A 141 -14.27 14.07 6.59
N MET A 142 -14.09 14.81 5.48
CA MET A 142 -13.81 14.19 4.18
C MET A 142 -12.46 13.47 4.13
N LYS A 143 -11.47 13.90 4.90
CA LYS A 143 -10.19 13.21 5.00
C LYS A 143 -10.26 11.93 5.81
N ASP A 144 -11.12 11.87 6.82
CA ASP A 144 -11.35 10.69 7.66
C ASP A 144 -12.26 9.66 6.97
N PRO A 145 -11.74 8.52 6.53
CA PRO A 145 -12.55 7.54 5.80
C PRO A 145 -13.56 6.77 6.67
N GLN A 146 -13.36 6.73 8.00
CA GLN A 146 -14.34 6.15 8.93
C GLN A 146 -15.51 7.10 9.20
N ASP A 147 -15.39 8.38 8.83
CA ASP A 147 -16.47 9.34 8.97
C ASP A 147 -17.67 8.98 8.06
N SER A 148 -18.86 9.23 8.58
CA SER A 148 -20.14 9.04 7.89
C SER A 148 -20.32 9.89 6.62
N LEU A 149 -19.60 11.00 6.47
CA LEU A 149 -19.59 11.86 5.28
C LEU A 149 -18.90 11.14 4.14
N LYS A 150 -19.64 10.76 3.11
CA LYS A 150 -19.10 10.02 1.97
C LYS A 150 -19.18 10.79 0.65
N LEU A 151 -20.13 11.71 0.52
CA LEU A 151 -20.39 12.47 -0.70
C LEU A 151 -20.38 13.98 -0.43
N VAL A 152 -19.77 14.74 -1.32
CA VAL A 152 -19.82 16.20 -1.29
C VAL A 152 -20.15 16.79 -2.65
N ILE A 153 -21.08 17.75 -2.68
CA ILE A 153 -21.42 18.52 -3.87
C ILE A 153 -20.68 19.86 -3.82
N VAL A 154 -19.95 20.18 -4.88
CA VAL A 154 -19.15 21.40 -5.00
C VAL A 154 -19.44 22.12 -6.31
N ARG A 155 -19.10 23.41 -6.37
CA ARG A 155 -19.11 24.21 -7.61
C ARG A 155 -17.68 24.56 -8.07
N ASP A 156 -16.93 25.30 -7.24
CA ASP A 156 -15.48 25.55 -7.45
C ASP A 156 -14.63 25.14 -6.25
N MET A 157 -15.25 25.07 -5.07
CA MET A 157 -14.56 24.71 -3.85
C MET A 157 -13.94 23.33 -4.00
N TRP A 158 -12.73 23.18 -3.46
CA TRP A 158 -11.99 21.92 -3.41
C TRP A 158 -11.54 21.32 -4.75
N LEU A 159 -11.75 22.02 -5.86
CA LEU A 159 -11.12 21.68 -7.14
C LEU A 159 -9.61 22.01 -7.11
N THR A 160 -9.22 23.02 -6.32
CA THR A 160 -7.82 23.44 -6.12
C THR A 160 -7.44 23.34 -4.63
N GLY A 161 -6.18 22.97 -4.35
CA GLY A 161 -5.58 22.99 -3.02
C GLY A 161 -6.14 21.99 -1.98
N PHE A 162 -7.22 21.27 -2.27
CA PHE A 162 -7.78 20.28 -1.36
C PHE A 162 -7.12 18.91 -1.54
N ASP A 163 -6.77 18.27 -0.41
CA ASP A 163 -6.16 16.95 -0.40
C ASP A 163 -6.97 15.94 0.38
N VAL A 164 -7.60 15.00 -0.35
CA VAL A 164 -8.30 13.86 0.22
C VAL A 164 -7.81 12.60 -0.48
N PRO A 165 -6.81 11.90 0.08
CA PRO A 165 -6.28 10.67 -0.50
C PRO A 165 -7.35 9.58 -0.69
N VAL A 166 -8.42 9.61 0.10
CA VAL A 166 -9.51 8.61 0.06
C VAL A 166 -10.61 8.89 -0.97
N LEU A 167 -10.52 10.03 -1.67
CA LEU A 167 -11.47 10.42 -2.71
C LEU A 167 -11.20 9.59 -3.97
N ASN A 168 -12.05 8.61 -4.26
CA ASN A 168 -11.82 7.64 -5.33
C ASN A 168 -12.72 7.83 -6.56
N THR A 169 -13.75 8.68 -6.46
CA THR A 169 -14.72 8.92 -7.53
C THR A 169 -15.05 10.41 -7.64
N MET A 170 -15.10 10.94 -8.85
CA MET A 170 -15.58 12.28 -9.13
C MET A 170 -16.65 12.25 -10.22
N TYR A 171 -17.81 12.79 -9.91
CA TYR A 171 -18.92 12.99 -10.83
C TYR A 171 -18.84 14.42 -11.36
N ILE A 172 -18.72 14.60 -12.67
CA ILE A 172 -18.55 15.90 -13.29
C ILE A 172 -19.82 16.27 -14.07
N ASP A 173 -20.50 17.30 -13.56
CA ASP A 173 -21.62 17.99 -14.18
C ASP A 173 -21.32 19.48 -14.40
N LYS A 174 -20.11 19.77 -14.87
CA LYS A 174 -19.60 21.12 -15.12
C LYS A 174 -18.62 21.13 -16.29
N LEU A 175 -18.77 22.11 -17.18
CA LEU A 175 -17.77 22.40 -18.21
C LEU A 175 -16.50 22.95 -17.56
N MET A 176 -15.36 22.32 -17.87
CA MET A 176 -14.04 22.68 -17.37
C MET A 176 -13.00 22.44 -18.45
N LYS A 177 -11.97 23.29 -18.51
CA LYS A 177 -10.88 23.22 -19.49
C LYS A 177 -9.52 23.34 -18.86
N GLY A 178 -8.50 23.04 -19.66
CA GLY A 178 -7.10 23.34 -19.38
C GLY A 178 -6.67 22.95 -17.96
N HIS A 179 -6.11 23.92 -17.25
CA HIS A 179 -5.56 23.69 -15.92
C HIS A 179 -6.61 23.34 -14.86
N THR A 180 -7.80 23.94 -14.90
CA THR A 180 -8.84 23.67 -13.90
C THR A 180 -9.35 22.25 -14.01
N LEU A 181 -9.52 21.75 -15.24
CA LEU A 181 -9.88 20.35 -15.50
C LEU A 181 -8.81 19.38 -14.96
N MET A 182 -7.54 19.65 -15.26
CA MET A 182 -6.43 18.83 -14.79
C MET A 182 -6.29 18.83 -13.27
N GLN A 183 -6.46 20.00 -12.64
CA GLN A 183 -6.41 20.13 -11.19
C GLN A 183 -7.55 19.40 -10.49
N ALA A 184 -8.76 19.42 -11.08
CA ALA A 184 -9.92 18.70 -10.56
C ALA A 184 -9.71 17.19 -10.65
N ILE A 185 -9.33 16.66 -11.82
CA ILE A 185 -9.15 15.21 -12.02
C ILE A 185 -7.98 14.66 -11.19
N ALA A 186 -6.91 15.44 -11.03
CA ALA A 186 -5.79 15.08 -10.17
C ALA A 186 -6.19 14.83 -8.70
N ARG A 187 -7.34 15.38 -8.24
CA ARG A 187 -7.84 15.13 -6.87
C ARG A 187 -8.15 13.67 -6.61
N VAL A 188 -8.65 12.96 -7.62
CA VAL A 188 -9.09 11.57 -7.51
C VAL A 188 -7.94 10.60 -7.75
N ASN A 189 -6.93 11.00 -8.50
CA ASN A 189 -5.80 10.17 -8.90
C ASN A 189 -4.66 10.09 -7.86
N ARG A 190 -4.92 10.44 -6.59
CA ARG A 190 -3.94 10.24 -5.51
C ARG A 190 -3.88 8.77 -5.11
N VAL A 191 -2.66 8.23 -5.09
CA VAL A 191 -2.38 6.89 -4.57
C VAL A 191 -2.65 6.87 -3.07
N PHE A 192 -3.40 5.89 -2.60
CA PHE A 192 -3.71 5.74 -1.18
C PHE A 192 -3.85 4.27 -0.79
N GLY A 193 -3.05 3.83 0.18
CA GLY A 193 -2.91 2.42 0.49
C GLY A 193 -2.41 1.60 -0.70
N ASP A 194 -2.54 0.27 -0.62
CA ASP A 194 -2.12 -0.64 -1.69
C ASP A 194 -3.15 -0.76 -2.82
N ASP A 195 -4.40 -0.39 -2.56
CA ASP A 195 -5.53 -0.76 -3.40
C ASP A 195 -6.12 0.42 -4.20
N LYS A 196 -5.93 1.66 -3.74
CA LYS A 196 -6.31 2.85 -4.53
C LYS A 196 -5.13 3.34 -5.36
N LYS A 197 -4.97 2.79 -6.57
CA LYS A 197 -3.92 3.21 -7.53
C LYS A 197 -4.41 4.10 -8.68
N GLY A 198 -5.71 4.42 -8.71
CA GLY A 198 -6.33 5.30 -9.71
C GLY A 198 -7.68 5.85 -9.24
N GLY A 199 -8.13 6.92 -9.87
CA GLY A 199 -9.42 7.56 -9.61
C GLY A 199 -10.40 7.38 -10.75
N LEU A 200 -11.69 7.22 -10.45
CA LEU A 200 -12.75 7.15 -11.45
C LEU A 200 -13.37 8.53 -11.67
N VAL A 201 -13.47 8.96 -12.92
CA VAL A 201 -14.18 10.18 -13.33
C VAL A 201 -15.39 9.78 -14.15
N VAL A 202 -16.56 10.20 -13.71
CA VAL A 202 -17.84 9.98 -14.40
C VAL A 202 -18.30 11.31 -14.99
N ASP A 203 -18.46 11.35 -16.31
CA ASP A 203 -18.72 12.57 -17.07
C ASP A 203 -20.16 12.63 -17.57
N TYR A 204 -20.92 13.63 -17.11
CA TYR A 204 -22.33 13.85 -17.50
C TYR A 204 -22.53 14.97 -18.53
N ILE A 205 -21.46 15.66 -18.91
CA ILE A 205 -21.50 16.85 -19.78
C ILE A 205 -20.77 16.60 -21.10
N GLY A 206 -19.68 15.82 -21.11
CA GLY A 206 -18.88 15.54 -22.30
C GLY A 206 -17.52 16.26 -22.30
N ILE A 207 -16.79 16.24 -21.18
CA ILE A 207 -15.45 16.81 -21.04
C ILE A 207 -14.33 15.98 -21.71
N GLY A 208 -14.65 14.80 -22.26
CA GLY A 208 -13.69 13.88 -22.88
C GLY A 208 -12.70 14.54 -23.87
N PRO A 209 -13.15 15.35 -24.84
CA PRO A 209 -12.25 16.07 -25.75
C PRO A 209 -11.33 17.05 -25.05
N ALA A 210 -11.87 17.88 -24.14
CA ALA A 210 -11.09 18.84 -23.34
C ALA A 210 -10.05 18.14 -22.44
N LEU A 211 -10.39 16.95 -21.93
CA LEU A 211 -9.47 16.13 -21.15
C LEU A 211 -8.30 15.60 -22.00
N LYS A 212 -8.59 15.10 -23.21
CA LYS A 212 -7.54 14.64 -24.14
C LYS A 212 -6.58 15.77 -24.51
N GLU A 213 -7.12 16.96 -24.78
CA GLU A 213 -6.33 18.15 -25.08
C GLU A 213 -5.43 18.55 -23.91
N ALA A 214 -6.01 18.65 -22.71
CA ALA A 214 -5.26 19.02 -21.50
C ALA A 214 -4.16 17.99 -21.17
N MET A 215 -4.44 16.69 -21.31
CA MET A 215 -3.44 15.63 -21.12
C MET A 215 -2.30 15.69 -22.15
N ALA A 216 -2.61 15.95 -23.42
CA ALA A 216 -1.60 16.09 -24.47
C ALA A 216 -0.64 17.26 -24.19
N PHE A 217 -1.17 18.39 -23.74
CA PHE A 217 -0.37 19.54 -23.34
C PHE A 217 0.59 19.20 -22.18
N TYR A 218 0.12 18.50 -21.15
CA TYR A 218 0.96 18.07 -20.03
C TYR A 218 2.01 17.01 -20.40
N ALA A 219 1.66 16.05 -21.26
CA ALA A 219 2.59 15.05 -21.76
C ALA A 219 3.71 15.68 -22.60
N SER A 220 3.37 16.64 -23.46
CA SER A 220 4.35 17.41 -24.25
C SER A 220 5.26 18.29 -23.39
N SER A 221 4.82 18.67 -22.18
CA SER A 221 5.58 19.45 -21.20
C SER A 221 6.45 18.59 -20.27
N GLY A 222 6.66 17.30 -20.59
CA GLY A 222 7.50 16.38 -19.81
C GLY A 222 6.77 15.62 -18.69
N GLY A 223 5.43 15.66 -18.64
CA GLY A 223 4.62 14.91 -17.68
C GLY A 223 4.53 13.41 -18.01
N LYS A 224 4.76 12.54 -17.02
CA LYS A 224 4.58 11.06 -17.12
C LYS A 224 3.11 10.62 -16.93
N GLY A 225 2.16 11.32 -17.55
CA GLY A 225 0.74 10.97 -17.44
C GLY A 225 0.36 9.85 -18.41
N ASN A 226 -0.12 8.70 -17.91
CA ASN A 226 -0.73 7.68 -18.76
C ASN A 226 -2.05 8.18 -19.36
N ALA A 227 -2.43 7.62 -20.52
CA ALA A 227 -3.68 7.93 -21.18
C ALA A 227 -4.89 7.62 -20.26
N VAL A 228 -5.95 8.43 -20.39
CA VAL A 228 -7.24 8.13 -19.78
C VAL A 228 -7.82 6.91 -20.48
N ASP A 229 -7.88 5.79 -19.77
CA ASP A 229 -8.49 4.56 -20.25
C ASP A 229 -9.99 4.56 -19.92
N THR A 230 -10.81 4.05 -20.85
CA THR A 230 -12.26 3.93 -20.62
C THR A 230 -12.56 2.77 -19.68
N GLN A 231 -13.73 2.80 -19.04
CA GLN A 231 -14.21 1.68 -18.22
C GLN A 231 -14.26 0.37 -19.02
N GLU A 232 -14.59 0.43 -20.32
CA GLU A 232 -14.62 -0.73 -21.22
C GLU A 232 -13.23 -1.31 -21.45
N LYS A 233 -12.21 -0.47 -21.63
CA LYS A 233 -10.83 -0.93 -21.77
C LYS A 233 -10.31 -1.53 -20.45
N ALA A 234 -10.66 -0.93 -19.31
CA ALA A 234 -10.36 -1.51 -18.00
C ALA A 234 -11.01 -2.87 -17.82
N LEU A 235 -12.25 -3.05 -18.31
CA LEU A 235 -12.95 -4.33 -18.30
C LEU A 235 -12.29 -5.35 -19.24
N GLU A 236 -11.90 -4.97 -20.45
CA GLU A 236 -11.19 -5.87 -21.38
C GLU A 236 -9.90 -6.41 -20.75
N MET A 237 -9.10 -5.52 -20.17
CA MET A 237 -7.89 -5.89 -19.45
C MET A 237 -8.20 -6.72 -18.19
N LEU A 238 -9.28 -6.43 -17.47
CA LEU A 238 -9.73 -7.23 -16.33
C LEU A 238 -10.03 -8.67 -16.74
N LEU A 239 -10.75 -8.85 -17.86
CA LEU A 239 -11.12 -10.16 -18.39
C LEU A 239 -9.88 -10.93 -18.89
N GLU A 240 -8.90 -10.25 -19.49
CA GLU A 240 -7.63 -10.88 -19.83
C GLU A 240 -6.88 -11.33 -18.55
N LYS A 241 -6.82 -10.46 -17.54
CA LYS A 241 -6.06 -10.74 -16.32
C LYS A 241 -6.70 -11.79 -15.43
N ILE A 242 -8.03 -11.89 -15.37
CA ILE A 242 -8.66 -12.96 -14.62
C ILE A 242 -8.34 -14.32 -15.23
N GLU A 243 -8.29 -14.44 -16.56
CA GLU A 243 -7.87 -15.67 -17.23
C GLU A 243 -6.42 -16.04 -16.91
N VAL A 244 -5.50 -15.06 -16.87
CA VAL A 244 -4.11 -15.31 -16.45
C VAL A 244 -4.07 -15.87 -15.02
N VAL A 245 -4.82 -15.28 -14.09
CA VAL A 245 -4.85 -15.75 -12.70
C VAL A 245 -5.51 -17.14 -12.60
N ARG A 246 -6.61 -17.39 -13.32
CA ARG A 246 -7.25 -18.71 -13.41
C ARG A 246 -6.29 -19.79 -13.93
N GLN A 247 -5.49 -19.48 -14.94
CA GLN A 247 -4.48 -20.39 -15.48
C GLN A 247 -3.40 -20.73 -14.43
N MET A 248 -3.08 -19.81 -13.52
CA MET A 248 -2.19 -20.10 -12.39
C MET A 248 -2.82 -21.10 -11.41
N PHE A 249 -4.13 -21.33 -11.44
CA PHE A 249 -4.81 -22.39 -10.68
C PHE A 249 -5.17 -23.61 -11.52
N HIS A 250 -4.73 -23.72 -12.78
CA HIS A 250 -5.05 -24.86 -13.63
C HIS A 250 -4.59 -26.19 -12.98
N GLY A 251 -5.52 -27.12 -12.74
CA GLY A 251 -5.28 -28.37 -12.03
C GLY A 251 -5.61 -28.34 -10.53
N PHE A 252 -6.06 -27.19 -10.00
CA PHE A 252 -6.54 -27.04 -8.64
C PHE A 252 -7.97 -26.49 -8.64
N ASP A 253 -8.90 -27.24 -8.05
CA ASP A 253 -10.28 -26.79 -7.87
C ASP A 253 -10.34 -25.82 -6.68
N TYR A 254 -10.21 -24.52 -6.99
CA TYR A 254 -10.47 -23.46 -6.02
C TYR A 254 -11.95 -23.08 -5.94
N MET A 255 -12.79 -23.51 -6.90
CA MET A 255 -14.22 -23.15 -6.94
C MET A 255 -14.99 -23.77 -5.77
N ARG A 256 -14.52 -24.88 -5.22
CA ARG A 256 -15.06 -25.45 -3.96
C ARG A 256 -15.05 -24.46 -2.79
N PHE A 257 -14.19 -23.44 -2.81
CA PHE A 257 -14.21 -22.37 -1.81
C PHE A 257 -15.61 -21.75 -1.64
N PHE A 258 -16.33 -21.56 -2.74
CA PHE A 258 -17.63 -20.90 -2.74
C PHE A 258 -18.77 -21.81 -2.24
N THR A 259 -18.57 -23.13 -2.24
CA THR A 259 -19.55 -24.12 -1.77
C THR A 259 -19.24 -24.69 -0.39
N SER A 260 -18.00 -24.56 0.08
CA SER A 260 -17.50 -25.05 1.37
C SER A 260 -17.92 -24.21 2.57
N GLY A 261 -18.03 -24.87 3.74
CA GLY A 261 -18.25 -24.20 5.03
C GLY A 261 -17.01 -23.45 5.54
N THR A 262 -17.18 -22.60 6.57
CA THR A 262 -16.12 -21.70 7.08
C THR A 262 -14.77 -22.37 7.36
N SER A 263 -14.77 -23.51 8.06
CA SER A 263 -13.54 -24.21 8.43
C SER A 263 -12.82 -24.79 7.20
N GLU A 264 -13.58 -25.26 6.21
CA GLU A 264 -13.03 -25.80 4.97
C GLU A 264 -12.52 -24.71 4.04
N ARG A 265 -13.13 -23.52 4.04
CA ARG A 265 -12.66 -22.35 3.26
C ARG A 265 -11.22 -21.95 3.59
N LEU A 266 -10.84 -21.97 4.86
CA LEU A 266 -9.46 -21.70 5.27
C LEU A 266 -8.51 -22.77 4.72
N SER A 267 -8.92 -24.03 4.75
CA SER A 267 -8.16 -25.14 4.18
C SER A 267 -7.99 -24.99 2.66
N VAL A 268 -9.01 -24.54 1.93
CA VAL A 268 -8.92 -24.31 0.48
C VAL A 268 -7.92 -23.20 0.17
N ILE A 269 -7.90 -22.11 0.95
CA ILE A 269 -6.91 -21.04 0.79
C ILE A 269 -5.48 -21.57 1.03
N LEU A 270 -5.27 -22.36 2.10
CA LEU A 270 -3.97 -22.98 2.39
C LEU A 270 -3.50 -23.91 1.25
N GLN A 271 -4.40 -24.74 0.74
CA GLN A 271 -4.09 -25.65 -0.37
C GLN A 271 -3.83 -24.87 -1.66
N ALA A 272 -4.52 -23.75 -1.88
CA ALA A 272 -4.26 -22.85 -3.00
C ALA A 272 -2.85 -22.23 -2.92
N GLU A 273 -2.40 -21.82 -1.73
CA GLU A 273 -1.03 -21.32 -1.53
C GLU A 273 0.01 -22.38 -1.85
N GLU A 274 -0.14 -23.57 -1.27
CA GLU A 274 0.73 -24.72 -1.52
C GLU A 274 0.83 -25.01 -3.02
N PHE A 275 -0.30 -25.00 -3.72
CA PHE A 275 -0.36 -25.22 -5.16
C PHE A 275 0.33 -24.13 -5.98
N ILE A 276 0.22 -22.86 -5.57
CA ILE A 276 0.94 -21.77 -6.24
C ILE A 276 2.44 -21.88 -6.01
N LEU A 277 2.86 -22.29 -4.81
CA LEU A 277 4.27 -22.47 -4.45
C LEU A 277 4.96 -23.62 -5.19
N THR A 278 4.22 -24.63 -5.66
CA THR A 278 4.80 -25.69 -6.51
C THR A 278 5.26 -25.22 -7.90
N ARG A 279 4.85 -24.02 -8.34
CA ARG A 279 5.22 -23.49 -9.65
C ARG A 279 6.46 -22.61 -9.56
N GLU A 280 7.29 -22.65 -10.60
CA GLU A 280 8.43 -21.76 -10.73
C GLU A 280 8.00 -20.28 -10.71
N GLN A 281 8.61 -19.50 -9.80
CA GLN A 281 8.24 -18.11 -9.52
C GLN A 281 6.73 -17.91 -9.24
N GLY A 282 6.03 -18.96 -8.81
CA GLY A 282 4.57 -18.95 -8.68
C GLY A 282 4.07 -17.87 -7.73
N ARG A 283 4.75 -17.70 -6.59
CA ARG A 283 4.47 -16.66 -5.58
C ARG A 283 4.59 -15.25 -6.17
N GLU A 284 5.75 -14.90 -6.71
CA GLU A 284 6.04 -13.55 -7.23
C GLU A 284 5.13 -13.20 -8.41
N ARG A 285 4.94 -14.15 -9.32
CA ARG A 285 4.01 -14.02 -10.44
C ARG A 285 2.58 -13.82 -9.95
N PHE A 286 2.12 -14.61 -8.99
CA PHE A 286 0.75 -14.53 -8.48
C PHE A 286 0.50 -13.20 -7.78
N ILE A 287 1.39 -12.77 -6.89
CA ILE A 287 1.27 -11.47 -6.20
C ILE A 287 1.17 -10.34 -7.23
N ARG A 288 2.01 -10.37 -8.27
CA ARG A 288 1.99 -9.36 -9.34
C ARG A 288 0.68 -9.36 -10.13
N GLU A 289 0.25 -10.51 -10.67
CA GLU A 289 -0.95 -10.58 -11.50
C GLU A 289 -2.22 -10.33 -10.67
N ALA A 290 -2.35 -10.88 -9.45
CA ALA A 290 -3.47 -10.62 -8.55
C ALA A 290 -3.54 -9.14 -8.14
N THR A 291 -2.38 -8.48 -7.97
CA THR A 291 -2.34 -7.04 -7.71
C THR A 291 -2.81 -6.21 -8.91
N LEU A 292 -2.51 -6.63 -10.14
CA LEU A 292 -3.03 -5.95 -11.33
C LEU A 292 -4.53 -6.21 -11.50
N LEU A 293 -4.99 -7.43 -11.22
CA LEU A 293 -6.39 -7.83 -11.28
C LEU A 293 -7.27 -6.94 -10.38
N VAL A 294 -6.90 -6.79 -9.11
CA VAL A 294 -7.62 -5.94 -8.14
C VAL A 294 -7.70 -4.49 -8.61
N LYS A 295 -6.62 -3.96 -9.22
CA LYS A 295 -6.62 -2.59 -9.76
C LYS A 295 -7.58 -2.42 -10.93
N LEU A 296 -7.55 -3.35 -11.89
CA LEU A 296 -8.41 -3.30 -13.06
C LEU A 296 -9.87 -3.44 -12.65
N PHE A 297 -10.15 -4.27 -11.65
CA PHE A 297 -11.47 -4.39 -11.05
C PHE A 297 -11.95 -3.07 -10.44
N ALA A 298 -11.09 -2.36 -9.72
CA ALA A 298 -11.39 -1.03 -9.16
C ALA A 298 -11.72 0.03 -10.20
N LEU A 299 -11.16 -0.09 -11.40
CA LEU A 299 -11.44 0.81 -12.53
C LEU A 299 -12.69 0.38 -13.33
N ALA A 300 -12.98 -0.92 -13.37
CA ALA A 300 -14.11 -1.45 -14.13
C ALA A 300 -15.45 -1.39 -13.36
N VAL A 301 -15.44 -1.45 -12.03
CA VAL A 301 -16.68 -1.36 -11.21
C VAL A 301 -17.31 0.03 -11.33
N PRO A 302 -18.65 0.14 -11.52
CA PRO A 302 -19.68 -0.90 -11.29
C PRO A 302 -20.20 -1.60 -12.56
N HIS A 303 -19.40 -1.80 -13.60
CA HIS A 303 -19.83 -2.53 -14.80
C HIS A 303 -20.32 -3.96 -14.44
N GLU A 304 -21.47 -4.39 -14.97
CA GLU A 304 -22.13 -5.67 -14.60
C GLU A 304 -21.20 -6.88 -14.76
N LYS A 305 -20.51 -6.99 -15.89
CA LYS A 305 -19.51 -8.04 -16.14
C LYS A 305 -18.37 -8.04 -15.13
N ALA A 306 -17.94 -6.88 -14.63
CA ALA A 306 -16.93 -6.81 -13.59
C ALA A 306 -17.52 -7.27 -12.25
N MET A 307 -18.71 -6.78 -11.88
CA MET A 307 -19.39 -7.16 -10.64
C MET A 307 -19.63 -8.68 -10.54
N ALA A 308 -19.88 -9.37 -11.65
CA ALA A 308 -20.02 -10.83 -11.69
C ALA A 308 -18.75 -11.59 -11.27
N LEU A 309 -17.58 -10.95 -11.30
CA LEU A 309 -16.29 -11.54 -10.92
C LEU A 309 -15.88 -11.23 -9.48
N ASN A 310 -16.72 -10.51 -8.72
CA ASN A 310 -16.39 -10.00 -7.39
C ASN A 310 -15.92 -11.11 -6.42
N ASP A 311 -16.67 -12.19 -6.32
CA ASP A 311 -16.39 -13.28 -5.37
C ASP A 311 -15.07 -14.00 -5.72
N GLU A 312 -14.81 -14.20 -7.01
CA GLU A 312 -13.59 -14.84 -7.50
C GLU A 312 -12.35 -13.97 -7.25
N ILE A 313 -12.45 -12.67 -7.52
CA ILE A 313 -11.38 -11.70 -7.26
C ILE A 313 -11.11 -11.61 -5.75
N ALA A 314 -12.16 -11.67 -4.92
CA ALA A 314 -12.03 -11.70 -3.46
C ALA A 314 -11.24 -12.92 -2.96
N PHE A 315 -11.48 -14.09 -3.55
CA PHE A 315 -10.72 -15.30 -3.24
C PHE A 315 -9.23 -15.12 -3.59
N PHE A 316 -8.91 -14.68 -4.82
CA PHE A 316 -7.50 -14.46 -5.22
C PHE A 316 -6.82 -13.41 -4.35
N GLN A 317 -7.57 -12.41 -3.94
CA GLN A 317 -7.08 -11.40 -3.02
C GLN A 317 -6.79 -11.93 -1.62
N ALA A 318 -7.61 -12.85 -1.10
CA ALA A 318 -7.36 -13.51 0.17
C ALA A 318 -6.05 -14.34 0.13
N VAL A 319 -5.83 -15.10 -0.96
CA VAL A 319 -4.56 -15.82 -1.19
C VAL A 319 -3.39 -14.84 -1.30
N ARG A 320 -3.56 -13.71 -2.00
CA ARG A 320 -2.50 -12.67 -2.13
C ARG A 320 -2.15 -12.07 -0.78
N ALA A 321 -3.15 -11.68 0.01
CA ALA A 321 -2.96 -11.02 1.30
C ALA A 321 -2.13 -11.88 2.25
N ARG A 322 -2.37 -13.19 2.24
CA ARG A 322 -1.56 -14.12 3.02
C ARG A 322 -0.12 -14.17 2.53
N PHE A 323 0.15 -14.27 1.22
CA PHE A 323 1.52 -14.20 0.69
C PHE A 323 2.28 -12.92 1.07
N MET A 324 1.59 -11.78 1.23
CA MET A 324 2.19 -10.50 1.63
C MET A 324 2.48 -10.44 3.15
N LYS A 325 1.65 -11.06 4.01
CA LYS A 325 1.93 -11.17 5.46
C LYS A 325 3.20 -11.99 5.78
N PHE A 326 3.66 -12.84 4.87
CA PHE A 326 4.96 -13.51 5.03
C PHE A 326 6.15 -12.53 5.06
N GLU A 327 6.04 -11.35 4.47
CA GLU A 327 7.20 -10.45 4.29
C GLU A 327 7.37 -9.37 5.38
N GLY A 328 6.40 -9.15 6.27
CA GLY A 328 6.41 -7.98 7.15
C GLY A 328 6.20 -8.26 8.64
N GLU A 329 7.29 -8.24 9.41
CA GLU A 329 7.36 -7.52 10.70
C GLU A 329 8.44 -6.44 10.53
N GLY A 330 8.00 -5.26 10.12
CA GLY A 330 8.84 -4.10 9.89
C GLY A 330 7.95 -2.87 9.85
N ASP A 331 7.77 -2.28 11.03
CA ASP A 331 7.01 -1.05 11.31
C ASP A 331 5.48 -1.19 11.44
N ASP A 332 5.03 -1.63 12.62
CA ASP A 332 3.63 -1.46 13.11
C ASP A 332 3.37 -0.01 13.59
N GLY A 333 4.27 0.92 13.28
CA GLY A 333 4.17 2.35 13.59
C GLY A 333 3.49 3.17 12.49
N GLY A 334 2.20 2.91 12.20
CA GLY A 334 1.36 3.91 11.52
C GLY A 334 0.52 3.46 10.33
N LYS A 335 0.56 2.18 9.93
CA LYS A 335 -0.26 1.64 8.83
C LYS A 335 -1.55 0.94 9.28
N LYS A 336 -2.13 1.36 10.42
CA LYS A 336 -3.36 0.75 10.97
C LYS A 336 -4.67 1.14 10.27
N ASN A 337 -4.65 1.67 9.05
CA ASN A 337 -5.88 2.12 8.42
C ASN A 337 -5.83 1.95 6.89
N TYR A 338 -6.85 1.25 6.35
CA TYR A 338 -7.20 1.05 4.93
C TYR A 338 -6.81 -0.23 4.20
N GLU A 339 -6.68 -1.36 4.92
CA GLU A 339 -6.97 -2.70 4.36
C GLU A 339 -8.49 -3.00 4.26
N THR A 340 -9.34 -2.04 4.64
CA THR A 340 -10.73 -2.29 5.06
C THR A 340 -11.71 -2.60 3.92
N ALA A 341 -11.55 -1.99 2.74
CA ALA A 341 -12.48 -2.23 1.62
C ALA A 341 -12.42 -3.68 1.13
N ILE A 342 -11.23 -4.27 1.16
CA ILE A 342 -10.97 -5.65 0.77
C ILE A 342 -11.32 -6.61 1.89
N ARG A 343 -11.00 -6.24 3.14
CA ARG A 343 -11.55 -6.94 4.30
C ARG A 343 -13.06 -6.95 4.28
N GLN A 344 -13.77 -5.98 3.69
CA GLN A 344 -15.24 -6.00 3.61
C GLN A 344 -15.77 -6.94 2.53
N ILE A 345 -15.17 -6.99 1.34
CA ILE A 345 -15.52 -7.99 0.32
C ILE A 345 -15.22 -9.40 0.85
N VAL A 346 -14.05 -9.57 1.48
CA VAL A 346 -13.70 -10.80 2.18
C VAL A 346 -14.62 -11.02 3.38
N ASN A 347 -15.01 -10.03 4.18
CA ASN A 347 -15.89 -10.23 5.34
C ASN A 347 -17.37 -10.43 4.98
N GLU A 348 -17.87 -10.01 3.81
CA GLU A 348 -19.23 -10.38 3.37
C GLU A 348 -19.25 -11.77 2.73
N ALA A 349 -18.23 -12.13 1.93
CA ALA A 349 -18.10 -13.46 1.34
C ALA A 349 -17.56 -14.52 2.34
N VAL A 350 -16.82 -14.09 3.36
CA VAL A 350 -15.99 -14.86 4.30
C VAL A 350 -16.17 -14.30 5.73
N ALA A 351 -17.42 -14.04 6.12
CA ALA A 351 -17.84 -13.41 7.39
C ALA A 351 -17.41 -14.10 8.70
N SER A 352 -16.59 -15.13 8.64
CA SER A 352 -16.23 -15.96 9.80
C SER A 352 -14.77 -16.41 9.81
N THR A 353 -13.93 -15.85 8.94
CA THR A 353 -12.52 -16.22 8.89
C THR A 353 -11.71 -14.93 8.96
N GLU A 354 -11.55 -14.40 10.18
CA GLU A 354 -10.43 -13.50 10.46
C GLU A 354 -9.18 -14.14 9.84
N VAL A 355 -8.36 -13.35 9.14
CA VAL A 355 -7.16 -13.85 8.48
C VAL A 355 -6.19 -14.33 9.57
N VAL A 356 -6.32 -15.61 9.91
CA VAL A 356 -5.59 -16.35 10.93
C VAL A 356 -4.09 -16.23 10.66
N ASP A 357 -3.31 -15.87 11.70
CA ASP A 357 -1.85 -15.82 11.62
C ASP A 357 -1.32 -17.20 11.18
N ILE A 358 -0.22 -17.24 10.42
CA ILE A 358 0.35 -18.50 9.94
C ILE A 358 0.73 -19.44 11.08
N PHE A 359 1.12 -18.87 12.22
CA PHE A 359 1.39 -19.62 13.44
C PHE A 359 0.11 -20.35 13.89
N ASP A 360 -1.02 -19.65 13.97
CA ASP A 360 -2.31 -20.25 14.32
C ASP A 360 -2.84 -21.22 13.24
N ALA A 361 -2.63 -20.91 11.96
CA ALA A 361 -3.05 -21.75 10.83
C ALA A 361 -2.20 -23.03 10.70
N ALA A 362 -0.97 -23.01 11.18
CA ALA A 362 -0.10 -24.17 11.32
C ALA A 362 -0.32 -24.94 12.66
N GLY A 363 -1.21 -24.45 13.53
CA GLY A 363 -1.47 -25.04 14.86
C GLY A 363 -0.41 -24.71 15.92
N ILE A 364 0.46 -23.73 15.65
CA ILE A 364 1.59 -23.34 16.47
C ILE A 364 1.19 -22.14 17.34
N LYS A 365 0.93 -22.37 18.62
CA LYS A 365 0.74 -21.27 19.60
C LYS A 365 2.07 -20.57 19.79
N LYS A 366 2.22 -19.29 19.46
CA LYS A 366 3.46 -18.50 19.68
C LYS A 366 3.91 -18.58 21.16
N PRO A 367 5.05 -19.22 21.48
CA PRO A 367 5.73 -19.00 22.75
C PRO A 367 6.97 -18.16 22.48
N ASP A 368 7.21 -17.13 23.28
CA ASP A 368 8.35 -16.20 23.20
C ASP A 368 9.76 -16.84 23.33
N ILE A 369 9.87 -18.18 23.36
CA ILE A 369 11.09 -18.85 23.82
C ILE A 369 11.50 -19.96 22.84
N SER A 370 12.39 -19.58 21.91
CA SER A 370 13.13 -20.41 20.94
C SER A 370 12.34 -20.91 19.71
N LEU A 371 12.13 -20.02 18.74
CA LEU A 371 11.60 -20.31 17.39
C LEU A 371 12.44 -21.31 16.56
N LEU A 372 13.60 -21.76 17.08
CA LEU A 372 14.47 -22.78 16.49
C LEU A 372 14.68 -23.98 17.44
N SER A 373 13.73 -24.25 18.35
CA SER A 373 13.79 -25.41 19.24
C SER A 373 13.81 -26.73 18.45
N GLU A 374 14.37 -27.79 19.04
CA GLU A 374 14.40 -29.11 18.40
C GLU A 374 12.98 -29.63 18.10
N GLU A 375 12.05 -29.36 19.03
CA GLU A 375 10.62 -29.70 18.92
C GLU A 375 9.97 -28.96 17.76
N PHE A 376 10.15 -27.64 17.66
CA PHE A 376 9.60 -26.84 16.56
C PHE A 376 10.13 -27.29 15.19
N LEU A 377 11.44 -27.53 15.08
CA LEU A 377 12.03 -27.99 13.82
C LEU A 377 11.52 -29.38 13.41
N GLN A 378 11.15 -30.21 14.38
CA GLN A 378 10.51 -31.50 14.12
C GLN A 378 9.06 -31.32 13.66
N ASP A 379 8.28 -30.45 14.33
CA ASP A 379 6.90 -30.14 13.94
C ASP A 379 6.85 -29.61 12.50
N VAL A 380 7.77 -28.71 12.14
CA VAL A 380 7.85 -28.14 10.79
C VAL A 380 8.23 -29.19 9.73
N LYS A 381 9.08 -30.16 10.08
CA LYS A 381 9.37 -31.31 9.21
C LYS A 381 8.13 -32.16 8.96
N GLU A 382 7.24 -32.28 9.93
CA GLU A 382 6.05 -33.13 9.88
C GLU A 382 4.81 -32.43 9.28
N MET A 383 4.85 -31.11 9.08
CA MET A 383 3.76 -30.34 8.46
C MET A 383 3.20 -30.97 7.18
N GLN A 384 1.88 -30.97 7.05
CA GLN A 384 1.19 -31.50 5.86
C GLN A 384 1.52 -30.70 4.59
N HIS A 385 1.53 -29.37 4.70
CA HIS A 385 1.83 -28.45 3.61
C HIS A 385 3.33 -28.16 3.58
N LYS A 386 4.06 -28.90 2.73
CA LYS A 386 5.53 -28.90 2.72
C LYS A 386 6.11 -27.63 2.11
N ASN A 387 5.50 -27.07 1.07
CA ASN A 387 5.97 -25.80 0.50
C ASN A 387 5.71 -24.64 1.46
N LEU A 388 4.60 -24.68 2.21
CA LEU A 388 4.37 -23.75 3.32
C LEU A 388 5.45 -23.84 4.41
N ALA A 389 5.85 -25.07 4.78
CA ALA A 389 6.91 -25.30 5.76
C ALA A 389 8.26 -24.70 5.30
N ILE A 390 8.59 -24.80 4.02
CA ILE A 390 9.81 -24.18 3.44
C ILE A 390 9.78 -22.66 3.58
N GLU A 391 8.68 -22.01 3.19
CA GLU A 391 8.57 -20.55 3.30
C GLU A 391 8.58 -20.08 4.76
N LEU A 392 7.98 -20.85 5.67
CA LEU A 392 8.06 -20.59 7.12
C LEU A 392 9.51 -20.64 7.63
N LEU A 393 10.24 -21.74 7.35
CA LEU A 393 11.65 -21.87 7.75
C LEU A 393 12.51 -20.78 7.14
N LYS A 394 12.33 -20.49 5.85
CA LYS A 394 13.06 -19.43 5.15
C LYS A 394 12.84 -18.07 5.78
N LYS A 395 11.61 -17.75 6.21
CA LYS A 395 11.31 -16.49 6.92
C LYS A 395 12.01 -16.46 8.27
N ILE A 396 11.77 -17.46 9.12
CA ILE A 396 12.33 -17.54 10.47
C ILE A 396 13.86 -17.45 10.40
N LEU A 397 14.49 -18.23 9.52
CA LEU A 397 15.94 -18.20 9.35
C LEU A 397 16.45 -16.83 8.89
N ASN A 398 15.78 -16.18 7.93
CA ASN A 398 16.18 -14.85 7.51
C ASN A 398 16.10 -13.82 8.65
N ASP A 399 15.02 -13.85 9.44
CA ASP A 399 14.83 -12.92 10.55
C ASP A 399 15.89 -13.17 11.65
N GLU A 400 16.11 -14.43 11.98
CA GLU A 400 17.06 -14.86 13.00
C GLU A 400 18.52 -14.59 12.59
N ILE A 401 18.84 -14.75 11.30
CA ILE A 401 20.14 -14.36 10.71
C ILE A 401 20.29 -12.84 10.67
N ARG A 402 19.24 -12.07 10.33
CA ARG A 402 19.28 -10.60 10.33
C ARG A 402 19.55 -10.04 11.71
N VAL A 403 18.90 -10.59 12.75
CA VAL A 403 19.19 -10.21 14.13
C VAL A 403 20.67 -10.44 14.43
N ARG A 404 21.23 -11.60 14.07
CA ARG A 404 22.66 -11.91 14.28
C ARG A 404 23.61 -11.08 13.43
N LEU A 405 23.23 -10.69 12.21
CA LEU A 405 24.03 -9.82 11.34
C LEU A 405 24.29 -8.44 12.00
N LYS A 406 23.39 -7.97 12.86
CA LYS A 406 23.60 -6.75 13.67
C LYS A 406 24.70 -6.90 14.74
N PHE A 407 25.08 -8.12 15.08
CA PHE A 407 26.09 -8.41 16.10
C PHE A 407 27.37 -9.00 15.54
N ASN A 408 27.29 -9.92 14.58
CA ASN A 408 28.44 -10.59 13.96
C ASN A 408 28.26 -10.66 12.44
N ILE A 409 28.94 -9.79 11.72
CA ILE A 409 28.80 -9.65 10.26
C ILE A 409 29.29 -10.91 9.55
N ILE A 410 30.31 -11.58 10.08
CA ILE A 410 31.01 -12.66 9.38
C ILE A 410 30.23 -13.95 9.50
N GLU A 411 29.84 -14.32 10.72
CA GLU A 411 28.99 -15.49 10.93
C GLU A 411 27.62 -15.28 10.31
N GLY A 412 27.03 -14.09 10.48
CA GLY A 412 25.76 -13.75 9.84
C GLY A 412 25.84 -13.89 8.32
N LYS A 413 26.93 -13.42 7.68
CA LYS A 413 27.14 -13.62 6.23
C LYS A 413 27.30 -15.09 5.86
N LYS A 414 28.08 -15.86 6.62
CA LYS A 414 28.24 -17.30 6.38
C LYS A 414 26.90 -18.03 6.44
N LEU A 415 26.07 -17.71 7.44
CA LEU A 415 24.73 -18.28 7.57
C LEU A 415 23.80 -17.84 6.43
N LEU A 416 23.87 -16.57 6.03
CA LEU A 416 23.13 -16.04 4.89
C LEU A 416 23.52 -16.74 3.59
N ASP A 417 24.82 -16.90 3.34
CA ASP A 417 25.35 -17.59 2.16
C ASP A 417 24.90 -19.07 2.13
N MET A 418 24.87 -19.74 3.30
CA MET A 418 24.36 -21.11 3.42
C MET A 418 22.86 -21.18 3.11
N LEU A 419 22.06 -20.28 3.68
CA LEU A 419 20.63 -20.18 3.42
C LEU A 419 20.36 -19.92 1.93
N GLU A 420 21.04 -18.94 1.34
CA GLU A 420 20.92 -18.63 -0.09
C GLU A 420 21.35 -19.79 -0.97
N ALA A 421 22.41 -20.50 -0.62
CA ALA A 421 22.88 -21.66 -1.38
C ALA A 421 21.84 -22.79 -1.37
N SER A 422 21.24 -23.10 -0.22
CA SER A 422 20.16 -24.09 -0.10
C SER A 422 18.94 -23.68 -0.93
N ILE A 423 18.53 -22.40 -0.87
CA ILE A 423 17.43 -21.88 -1.68
C ILE A 423 17.74 -21.99 -3.18
N ARG A 424 18.95 -21.64 -3.62
CA ARG A 424 19.35 -21.74 -5.04
C ARG A 424 19.35 -23.18 -5.53
N LYS A 425 19.81 -24.14 -4.72
CA LYS A 425 19.74 -25.56 -5.07
C LYS A 425 18.29 -26.02 -5.27
N TYR A 426 17.39 -25.62 -4.36
CA TYR A 426 15.97 -25.92 -4.48
C TYR A 426 15.34 -25.28 -5.73
N GLN A 427 15.61 -24.00 -5.98
CA GLN A 427 15.12 -23.29 -7.17
C GLN A 427 15.60 -23.93 -8.49
N ASN A 428 16.81 -24.50 -8.50
CA ASN A 428 17.37 -25.21 -9.65
C ASN A 428 16.92 -26.68 -9.75
N ASN A 429 15.89 -27.09 -8.98
CA ASN A 429 15.40 -28.47 -8.89
C ASN A 429 16.48 -29.51 -8.52
N LEU A 430 17.55 -29.09 -7.82
CA LEU A 430 18.61 -29.98 -7.34
C LEU A 430 18.23 -30.66 -6.01
N LEU A 431 17.17 -30.20 -5.35
CA LEU A 431 16.65 -30.74 -4.11
C LEU A 431 15.14 -30.94 -4.23
N THR A 432 14.64 -32.04 -3.68
CA THR A 432 13.22 -32.26 -3.44
C THR A 432 12.72 -31.41 -2.27
N THR A 433 11.40 -31.25 -2.15
CA THR A 433 10.75 -30.52 -1.06
C THR A 433 11.13 -31.06 0.33
N ALA A 434 11.34 -32.38 0.47
CA ALA A 434 11.79 -32.98 1.72
C ALA A 434 13.26 -32.66 2.01
N GLU A 435 14.14 -32.77 1.01
CA GLU A 435 15.58 -32.52 1.16
C GLU A 435 15.89 -31.06 1.47
N ILE A 436 15.16 -30.10 0.88
CA ILE A 436 15.34 -28.69 1.22
C ILE A 436 14.90 -28.39 2.66
N ILE A 437 13.83 -29.00 3.16
CA ILE A 437 13.42 -28.86 4.56
C ILE A 437 14.54 -29.37 5.48
N GLU A 438 15.18 -30.49 5.13
CA GLU A 438 16.32 -31.00 5.89
C GLU A 438 17.54 -30.06 5.84
N GLU A 439 17.88 -29.50 4.67
CA GLU A 439 18.95 -28.50 4.55
C GLU A 439 18.63 -27.24 5.38
N LEU A 440 17.41 -26.72 5.32
CA LEU A 440 16.99 -25.54 6.11
C LEU A 440 17.00 -25.83 7.61
N VAL A 441 16.58 -27.03 8.03
CA VAL A 441 16.70 -27.45 9.44
C VAL A 441 18.17 -27.59 9.86
N ALA A 442 19.06 -28.04 8.97
CA ALA A 442 20.49 -28.07 9.25
C ALA A 442 21.04 -26.64 9.42
N VAL A 443 20.61 -25.68 8.59
CA VAL A 443 20.95 -24.25 8.77
C VAL A 443 20.40 -23.75 10.11
N ALA A 444 19.16 -24.06 10.48
CA ALA A 444 18.60 -23.71 11.80
C ALA A 444 19.44 -24.22 12.97
N LYS A 445 19.90 -25.48 12.90
CA LYS A 445 20.78 -26.06 13.93
C LYS A 445 22.14 -25.37 13.99
N GLN A 446 22.68 -24.91 12.85
CA GLN A 446 23.91 -24.12 12.81
C GLN A 446 23.71 -22.73 13.45
N VAL A 447 22.60 -22.06 13.12
CA VAL A 447 22.23 -20.77 13.74
C VAL A 447 22.19 -20.90 15.27
N ARG A 448 21.52 -21.94 15.78
CA ARG A 448 21.44 -22.23 17.22
C ARG A 448 22.81 -22.56 17.82
N GLY A 449 23.59 -23.41 17.15
CA GLY A 449 24.90 -23.84 17.64
C GLY A 449 25.91 -22.70 17.75
N MET A 450 25.76 -21.64 16.95
CA MET A 450 26.60 -20.44 17.04
C MET A 450 26.36 -19.63 18.33
N ASP A 451 25.16 -19.69 18.90
CA ASP A 451 24.87 -18.96 20.15
C ASP A 451 25.64 -19.55 21.36
N ASP A 452 26.01 -20.83 21.30
CA ASP A 452 26.79 -21.51 22.35
C ASP A 452 28.31 -21.27 22.24
N LEU A 453 28.80 -20.82 21.09
CA LEU A 453 30.25 -20.70 20.82
C LEU A 453 30.96 -19.62 21.66
N PRO A 454 30.39 -18.41 21.89
CA PRO A 454 30.99 -17.42 22.76
C PRO A 454 31.26 -17.97 24.17
N GLU A 455 30.28 -18.68 24.75
CA GLU A 455 30.40 -19.25 26.09
C GLU A 455 31.48 -20.34 26.16
N LYS A 456 31.53 -21.22 25.16
CA LYS A 456 32.58 -22.27 25.06
C LYS A 456 34.00 -21.69 24.96
N LEU A 457 34.14 -20.50 24.37
CA LEU A 457 35.42 -19.81 24.23
C LEU A 457 35.71 -18.82 25.37
N ASN A 458 34.83 -18.74 26.39
CA ASN A 458 34.88 -17.75 27.46
C ASN A 458 35.01 -16.30 26.94
N LEU A 459 34.27 -15.97 25.87
CA LEU A 459 34.19 -14.64 25.29
C LEU A 459 32.77 -14.09 25.43
N SER A 460 32.64 -12.79 25.67
CA SER A 460 31.35 -12.11 25.50
C SER A 460 30.96 -12.07 24.02
N LYS A 461 29.67 -11.85 23.72
CA LYS A 461 29.16 -11.79 22.34
C LYS A 461 29.92 -10.75 21.49
N ASP A 462 30.22 -9.58 22.06
CA ASP A 462 30.96 -8.51 21.40
C ASP A 462 32.41 -8.94 21.11
N GLU A 463 33.09 -9.56 22.08
CA GLU A 463 34.46 -10.05 21.91
C GLU A 463 34.53 -11.19 20.89
N TYR A 464 33.53 -12.07 20.88
CA TYR A 464 33.42 -13.15 19.92
C TYR A 464 33.25 -12.62 18.48
N ALA A 465 32.45 -11.56 18.28
CA ALA A 465 32.32 -10.92 16.97
C ALA A 465 33.64 -10.32 16.45
N PHE A 466 34.48 -9.77 17.34
CA PHE A 466 35.82 -9.32 16.94
C PHE A 466 36.78 -10.49 16.73
N TYR A 467 36.64 -11.58 17.48
CA TYR A 467 37.41 -12.80 17.28
C TYR A 467 37.17 -13.38 15.88
N THR A 468 35.90 -13.57 15.48
CA THR A 468 35.56 -14.07 14.13
C THR A 468 36.05 -13.10 13.04
N ALA A 469 36.08 -11.79 13.31
CA ALA A 469 36.67 -10.76 12.42
C ALA A 469 38.17 -10.87 12.19
N LEU A 470 38.89 -11.40 13.17
CA LEU A 470 40.31 -11.67 13.05
C LEU A 470 40.58 -13.04 12.41
N GLU A 471 39.65 -13.98 12.56
CA GLU A 471 39.77 -15.36 12.07
C GLU A 471 39.63 -15.50 10.54
N VAL A 472 39.11 -14.48 9.83
CA VAL A 472 38.89 -14.48 8.36
C VAL A 472 40.14 -14.85 7.52
N ASN A 473 41.33 -14.84 8.11
CA ASN A 473 42.54 -15.36 7.49
C ASN A 473 43.00 -16.64 8.23
N ASP A 474 42.60 -17.82 7.75
CA ASP A 474 42.94 -19.15 8.32
C ASP A 474 44.44 -19.35 8.62
N SER A 475 45.30 -18.67 7.86
CA SER A 475 46.75 -18.72 8.01
C SER A 475 47.31 -17.76 9.06
N ALA A 476 46.53 -16.81 9.56
CA ALA A 476 46.87 -16.02 10.76
C ALA A 476 46.56 -16.82 12.04
N VAL A 477 45.46 -17.59 12.05
CA VAL A 477 45.10 -18.52 13.13
C VAL A 477 46.20 -19.57 13.34
N LYS A 478 46.70 -20.16 12.24
CA LYS A 478 47.80 -21.14 12.28
C LYS A 478 49.13 -20.58 12.80
N VAL A 479 49.35 -19.27 12.69
CA VAL A 479 50.62 -18.62 13.04
C VAL A 479 50.59 -18.05 14.47
N LEU A 480 49.47 -17.47 14.88
CA LEU A 480 49.33 -16.80 16.18
C LEU A 480 48.76 -17.70 17.28
N GLY A 481 48.02 -18.74 16.89
CA GLY A 481 47.25 -19.57 17.80
C GLY A 481 45.97 -18.91 18.31
N ASP A 482 45.04 -19.75 18.73
CA ASP A 482 43.69 -19.37 19.16
C ASP A 482 43.69 -18.41 20.38
N GLU A 483 44.53 -18.70 21.38
CA GLU A 483 44.63 -17.89 22.60
C GLU A 483 45.10 -16.45 22.33
N THR A 484 46.06 -16.26 21.41
CA THR A 484 46.52 -14.92 21.04
C THR A 484 45.42 -14.12 20.34
N LEU A 485 44.63 -14.77 19.47
CA LEU A 485 43.50 -14.13 18.80
C LEU A 485 42.40 -13.72 19.78
N LYS A 486 42.11 -14.55 20.79
CA LYS A 486 41.19 -14.19 21.88
C LYS A 486 41.67 -12.95 22.63
N HIS A 487 42.96 -12.87 22.95
CA HIS A 487 43.53 -11.68 23.60
C HIS A 487 43.42 -10.42 22.74
N ILE A 488 43.71 -10.53 21.43
CA ILE A 488 43.55 -9.41 20.49
C ILE A 488 42.08 -8.98 20.44
N ALA A 489 41.14 -9.93 20.32
CA ALA A 489 39.72 -9.65 20.26
C ALA A 489 39.20 -8.93 21.52
N ARG A 490 39.59 -9.38 22.71
CA ARG A 490 39.26 -8.72 23.99
C ARG A 490 39.82 -7.30 24.06
N GLU A 491 41.08 -7.10 23.66
CA GLU A 491 41.71 -5.78 23.67
C GLU A 491 41.06 -4.83 22.65
N ILE A 492 40.70 -5.33 21.46
CA ILE A 492 39.98 -4.54 20.44
C ILE A 492 38.57 -4.18 20.94
N ALA A 493 37.78 -5.15 21.41
CA ALA A 493 36.43 -4.93 21.92
C ALA A 493 36.42 -3.88 23.03
N GLY A 494 37.33 -4.00 24.01
CA GLY A 494 37.44 -3.05 25.11
C GLY A 494 37.85 -1.63 24.66
N LYS A 495 38.73 -1.51 23.66
CA LYS A 495 39.12 -0.20 23.11
C LYS A 495 38.02 0.41 22.25
N VAL A 496 37.29 -0.41 21.49
CA VAL A 496 36.16 0.03 20.67
C VAL A 496 35.04 0.55 21.56
N ARG A 497 34.64 -0.20 22.59
CA ARG A 497 33.59 0.19 23.54
C ARG A 497 33.90 1.51 24.28
N LYS A 498 35.15 1.72 24.69
CA LYS A 498 35.58 2.98 25.35
C LYS A 498 35.54 4.20 24.43
N ASN A 499 35.60 4.00 23.12
CA ASN A 499 35.53 5.06 22.12
C ASN A 499 34.14 5.18 21.48
N ALA A 500 33.17 4.34 21.87
CA ALA A 500 31.87 4.23 21.22
C ALA A 500 30.87 5.35 21.57
N THR A 501 31.19 6.20 22.54
CA THR A 501 30.16 6.99 23.23
C THR A 501 29.69 8.26 22.54
N ILE A 502 30.38 8.82 21.54
CA ILE A 502 29.99 10.12 20.97
C ILE A 502 30.48 10.19 19.50
N ASP A 503 29.58 10.39 18.53
CA ASP A 503 29.86 10.66 17.09
C ASP A 503 30.27 9.50 16.15
N TRP A 504 29.92 8.23 16.42
CA TRP A 504 30.25 7.13 15.48
C TRP A 504 29.52 7.21 14.14
N ALA A 505 28.25 7.65 14.14
CA ALA A 505 27.40 7.64 12.97
C ALA A 505 27.85 8.58 11.82
N MET A 506 28.77 9.54 12.04
CA MET A 506 28.99 10.60 11.03
C MET A 506 30.39 11.24 10.85
N LYS A 507 31.54 10.65 11.25
CA LYS A 507 32.86 11.27 10.88
C LYS A 507 33.97 10.29 10.48
N GLU A 508 34.57 10.54 9.32
CA GLU A 508 35.82 9.89 8.83
C GLU A 508 36.96 9.90 9.86
N SER A 509 36.98 10.90 10.76
CA SER A 509 37.98 11.05 11.82
C SER A 509 37.88 10.00 12.93
N ALA A 510 36.68 9.50 13.26
CA ALA A 510 36.48 8.43 14.23
C ALA A 510 36.99 7.09 13.67
N ARG A 511 36.64 6.80 12.40
CA ARG A 511 37.14 5.63 11.65
C ARG A 511 38.67 5.62 11.55
N ALA A 512 39.27 6.77 11.22
CA ALA A 512 40.73 6.89 11.15
C ALA A 512 41.42 6.62 12.50
N LYS A 513 40.86 7.12 13.62
CA LYS A 513 41.37 6.83 14.98
C LYS A 513 41.27 5.34 15.31
N LEU A 514 40.13 4.72 14.99
CA LEU A 514 39.91 3.29 15.22
C LEU A 514 40.89 2.43 14.42
N MET A 515 41.12 2.79 13.16
CA MET A 515 42.09 2.11 12.29
C MET A 515 43.49 2.11 12.89
N VAL A 516 43.93 3.24 13.46
CA VAL A 516 45.22 3.35 14.16
C VAL A 516 45.24 2.45 15.40
N ILE A 517 44.15 2.40 16.17
CA ILE A 517 44.03 1.56 17.36
C ILE A 517 44.11 0.07 16.99
N VAL A 518 43.34 -0.37 16.00
CA VAL A 518 43.33 -1.75 15.51
C VAL A 518 44.72 -2.12 14.99
N LYS A 519 45.32 -1.30 14.12
CA LYS A 519 46.67 -1.53 13.58
C LYS A 519 47.74 -1.65 14.67
N ARG A 520 47.72 -0.77 15.68
CA ARG A 520 48.65 -0.84 16.82
C ARG A 520 48.45 -2.14 17.63
N THR A 521 47.20 -2.54 17.82
CA THR A 521 46.87 -3.78 18.57
C THR A 521 47.34 -5.00 17.80
N LEU A 522 47.08 -5.07 16.49
CA LEU A 522 47.58 -6.15 15.63
C LEU A 522 49.12 -6.25 15.63
N ASN A 523 49.83 -5.12 15.55
CA ASN A 523 51.30 -5.09 15.62
C ASN A 523 51.84 -5.56 16.97
N LYS A 524 51.19 -5.17 18.08
CA LYS A 524 51.61 -5.54 19.44
C LYS A 524 51.63 -7.06 19.65
N TYR A 525 50.67 -7.76 19.05
CA TYR A 525 50.53 -9.22 19.16
C TYR A 525 51.14 -9.99 17.99
N GLY A 526 51.91 -9.33 17.12
CA GLY A 526 52.64 -9.98 16.03
C GLY A 526 51.77 -10.47 14.88
N TYR A 527 50.59 -9.86 14.65
CA TYR A 527 49.70 -10.28 13.57
C TYR A 527 50.39 -10.10 12.19
N PRO A 528 50.37 -11.11 11.29
CA PRO A 528 51.13 -11.08 10.05
C PRO A 528 50.87 -9.82 9.19
N PRO A 529 51.91 -9.00 8.88
CA PRO A 529 51.76 -7.72 8.19
C PRO A 529 51.08 -7.79 6.83
N ASP A 530 51.27 -8.90 6.11
CA ASP A 530 50.65 -9.21 4.82
C ASP A 530 49.12 -9.37 4.92
N LYS A 531 48.61 -9.77 6.08
CA LYS A 531 47.17 -10.03 6.32
C LYS A 531 46.47 -8.94 7.12
N GLN A 532 47.23 -8.01 7.72
CA GLN A 532 46.68 -6.90 8.48
C GLN A 532 45.68 -6.03 7.69
N PRO A 533 45.89 -5.68 6.40
CA PRO A 533 44.96 -4.80 5.70
C PRO A 533 43.52 -5.33 5.67
N LYS A 534 43.35 -6.63 5.40
CA LYS A 534 42.03 -7.29 5.34
C LYS A 534 41.41 -7.46 6.73
N ALA A 535 42.22 -7.81 7.73
CA ALA A 535 41.75 -7.91 9.12
C ALA A 535 41.29 -6.56 9.66
N ILE A 536 42.03 -5.48 9.37
CA ILE A 536 41.67 -4.11 9.76
C ILE A 536 40.33 -3.71 9.13
N ASP A 537 40.14 -3.91 7.82
CA ASP A 537 38.86 -3.56 7.16
C ASP A 537 37.67 -4.32 7.76
N THR A 538 37.86 -5.61 8.02
CA THR A 538 36.80 -6.48 8.59
C THR A 538 36.46 -6.08 10.02
N VAL A 539 37.46 -5.83 10.87
CA VAL A 539 37.28 -5.36 12.25
C VAL A 539 36.63 -3.97 12.29
N LEU A 540 36.96 -3.08 11.37
CA LEU A 540 36.33 -1.76 11.28
C LEU A 540 34.84 -1.86 10.94
N LYS A 541 34.48 -2.66 9.94
CA LYS A 541 33.07 -2.93 9.61
C LYS A 541 32.31 -3.53 10.79
N GLN A 542 32.92 -4.50 11.48
CA GLN A 542 32.34 -5.12 12.67
C GLN A 542 32.15 -4.10 13.81
N ALA A 543 33.09 -3.17 13.97
CA ALA A 543 32.98 -2.10 14.97
C ALA A 543 31.89 -1.08 14.62
N GLU A 544 31.70 -0.74 13.33
CA GLU A 544 30.62 0.12 12.86
C GLU A 544 29.25 -0.48 13.20
N THR A 545 29.03 -1.76 12.88
CA THR A 545 27.75 -2.43 13.15
C THR A 545 27.43 -2.58 14.64
N LEU A 546 28.43 -2.86 15.50
CA LEU A 546 28.22 -2.91 16.96
C LEU A 546 28.00 -1.53 17.58
N ALA A 547 28.58 -0.48 17.01
CA ALA A 547 28.37 0.89 17.50
C ALA A 547 26.92 1.33 17.29
N ASP A 548 26.32 1.04 16.13
CA ASP A 548 24.91 1.32 15.87
C ASP A 548 24.01 0.59 16.88
N TYR A 549 24.32 -0.68 17.18
CA TYR A 549 23.59 -1.46 18.18
C TYR A 549 23.71 -0.88 19.61
N TRP A 550 24.91 -0.46 20.04
CA TRP A 550 25.10 0.12 21.36
C TRP A 550 24.41 1.49 21.53
N VAL A 551 24.26 2.25 20.45
CA VAL A 551 23.51 3.51 20.43
C VAL A 551 22.00 3.27 20.48
N GLU A 552 21.48 2.21 19.85
CA GLU A 552 20.05 1.84 19.93
C GLU A 552 19.62 1.41 21.36
N GLN A 553 20.56 0.97 22.21
CA GLN A 553 20.28 0.52 23.59
C GLN A 553 20.55 1.56 24.69
N SER A 554 21.18 2.69 24.36
CA SER A 554 21.48 3.80 25.28
C SER A 554 20.43 4.90 25.20
#